data_AF-A0A2G5TSJ3-F1
#
_entry.id   AF-A0A2G5TSJ3-F1
#
_cell.length_a   1.000
_cell.length_b   1.000
_cell.length_c   1.000
_cell.angle_alpha   90.00
_cell.angle_beta   90.00
_cell.angle_gamma   90.00
#
_symmetry.space_group_name_H-M   'P 1'
#
loop_
_entity.id
_entity.type
_entity.pdbx_description
1 polymer ?
#
loop_
_entity_poly.entity_id
_entity_poly.type
_entity_poly.pdbx_seq_one_letter_code
_entity_poly.pdbx_strand_id
1 'polypeptide(L)'
;MASIKRGEFMEAIGALKRKGTWTENRRQYMVNKSKELTMPNAKEAELNPKFIFTNNEPIILDVCFECVNLNRKLPAEDVDEQHQKISLVLCRICRANWNSQRRNRFFKYDMLCFKREYDAKMKNAEKLLEETVASK
;
A
#
# COMPACT_ATOMS: atom_id res chain seq x y z
N MET A 1 -41.53 10.39 42.77
CA MET A 1 -40.82 10.99 41.61
C MET A 1 -39.37 11.22 42.01
N ALA A 2 -38.43 10.41 41.52
CA ALA A 2 -37.03 10.49 41.91
C ALA A 2 -36.38 11.73 41.29
N SER A 3 -36.05 12.71 42.12
CA SER A 3 -35.38 13.94 41.71
C SER A 3 -33.88 13.67 41.53
N ILE A 4 -33.43 13.52 40.29
CA ILE A 4 -31.99 13.37 39.98
C ILE A 4 -31.28 14.64 40.47
N LYS A 5 -30.25 14.48 41.31
CA LYS A 5 -29.49 15.61 41.84
C LYS A 5 -28.75 16.28 40.68
N ARG A 6 -28.80 17.62 40.61
CA ARG A 6 -28.22 18.43 39.52
C ARG A 6 -26.75 18.09 39.18
N GLY A 7 -25.98 17.62 40.18
CA GLY A 7 -24.61 17.14 40.00
C GLY A 7 -24.51 15.85 39.17
N GLU A 8 -25.35 14.86 39.44
CA GLU A 8 -25.39 13.58 38.70
C GLU A 8 -25.84 13.80 37.25
N PHE A 9 -26.75 14.75 37.02
CA PHE A 9 -27.17 15.14 35.68
C PHE A 9 -26.06 15.81 34.87
N MET A 10 -25.28 16.71 35.49
CA MET A 10 -24.15 17.37 34.83
C MET A 10 -22.99 16.41 34.56
N GLU A 11 -22.75 15.44 35.45
CA GLU A 11 -21.75 14.39 35.26
C GLU A 11 -22.15 13.40 34.16
N ALA A 12 -23.44 13.04 34.07
CA ALA A 12 -23.99 12.24 32.97
C ALA A 12 -23.92 12.97 31.61
N ILE A 13 -24.19 14.28 31.56
CA ILE A 13 -23.98 15.10 30.36
C ILE A 13 -22.49 15.21 30.00
N GLY A 14 -21.61 15.31 31.00
CA GLY A 14 -20.15 15.24 30.81
C GLY A 14 -19.67 13.88 30.30
N ALA A 15 -20.31 12.78 30.72
CA ALA A 15 -20.05 11.44 30.21
C ALA A 15 -20.59 11.21 28.80
N LEU A 16 -21.76 11.80 28.46
CA LEU A 16 -22.31 11.80 27.10
C LEU A 16 -21.46 12.63 26.14
N LYS A 17 -20.93 13.79 26.57
CA LYS A 17 -19.96 14.60 25.81
C LYS A 17 -18.63 13.89 25.55
N ARG A 18 -18.24 12.90 26.37
CA ARG A 18 -17.02 12.10 26.18
C ARG A 18 -17.13 11.03 25.09
N LYS A 19 -18.34 10.73 24.60
CA LYS A 19 -18.54 9.88 23.42
C LYS A 19 -18.86 10.77 22.22
N GLY A 20 -17.81 11.40 21.68
CA GLY A 20 -17.90 12.01 20.36
C GLY A 20 -18.47 11.00 19.35
N THR A 21 -19.17 11.47 18.34
CA THR A 21 -19.67 10.59 17.28
C THR A 21 -18.51 9.82 16.66
N TRP A 22 -18.75 8.62 16.10
CA TRP A 22 -17.70 7.83 15.45
C TRP A 22 -16.90 8.65 14.43
N THR A 23 -17.57 9.53 13.69
CA THR A 23 -16.98 10.44 12.71
C THR A 23 -16.01 11.43 13.34
N GLU A 24 -16.37 11.98 14.49
CA GLU A 24 -15.55 12.94 15.24
C GLU A 24 -14.35 12.27 15.89
N ASN A 25 -14.54 11.09 16.49
CA ASN A 25 -13.44 10.28 17.03
C ASN A 25 -12.48 9.84 15.93
N ARG A 26 -12.99 9.42 14.77
CA ARG A 26 -12.17 9.07 13.59
C ARG A 26 -11.39 10.28 13.09
N ARG A 27 -12.02 11.46 12.99
CA ARG A 27 -11.33 12.69 12.60
C ARG A 27 -10.22 13.03 13.58
N GLN A 28 -10.48 12.97 14.88
CA GLN A 28 -9.49 13.25 15.91
C GLN A 28 -8.33 12.25 15.87
N TYR A 29 -8.63 10.97 15.66
CA TYR A 29 -7.62 9.92 15.47
C TYR A 29 -6.73 10.22 14.26
N MET A 30 -7.32 10.55 13.11
CA MET A 30 -6.58 10.89 11.89
C MET A 30 -5.70 12.13 12.09
N VAL A 31 -6.20 13.17 12.78
CA VAL A 31 -5.44 14.39 13.11
C VAL A 31 -4.28 14.08 14.05
N ASN A 32 -4.46 13.20 15.04
CA ASN A 32 -3.39 12.82 15.94
C ASN A 32 -2.34 11.98 15.21
N LYS A 33 -2.76 11.01 14.39
CA LYS A 33 -1.85 10.19 13.58
C LYS A 33 -1.10 11.00 12.53
N SER A 34 -1.72 12.04 11.95
CA SER A 34 -1.04 12.89 10.98
C SER A 34 0.12 13.69 11.57
N LYS A 35 0.11 13.97 12.88
CA LYS A 35 1.22 14.69 13.55
C LYS A 35 2.51 13.88 13.59
N GLU A 36 2.39 12.54 13.62
CA GLU A 36 3.53 11.61 13.64
C GLU A 36 4.08 11.33 12.24
N LEU A 37 3.36 11.73 11.18
CA LEU A 37 3.70 11.41 9.80
C LEU A 37 4.54 12.50 9.15
N THR A 38 5.64 12.07 8.53
CA THR A 38 6.47 12.93 7.69
C THR A 38 6.02 12.82 6.23
N MET A 39 5.99 13.97 5.54
CA MET A 39 5.68 13.99 4.11
C MET A 39 6.86 13.42 3.31
N PRO A 40 6.62 12.58 2.28
CA PRO A 40 7.70 12.03 1.47
C PRO A 40 8.53 13.12 0.79
N ASN A 41 9.85 12.92 0.78
CA ASN A 41 10.76 13.83 0.08
C ASN A 41 10.66 13.62 -1.45
N ALA A 42 11.00 14.66 -2.23
CA ALA A 42 10.94 14.63 -3.68
C ALA A 42 11.81 13.51 -4.28
N LYS A 43 13.00 13.27 -3.72
CA LYS A 43 13.92 12.19 -4.16
C LYS A 43 13.35 10.79 -3.89
N GLU A 44 12.71 10.58 -2.75
CA GLU A 44 12.12 9.29 -2.38
C GLU A 44 10.85 8.97 -3.20
N ALA A 45 10.17 10.02 -3.65
CA ALA A 45 8.98 9.95 -4.48
C ALA A 45 9.30 9.94 -5.99
N GLU A 46 10.56 9.83 -6.38
CA GLU A 46 10.94 9.72 -7.79
C GLU A 46 10.54 8.34 -8.35
N LEU A 47 9.93 8.33 -9.54
CA LEU A 47 9.47 7.11 -10.19
C LEU A 47 10.50 6.68 -11.23
N ASN A 48 11.14 5.53 -10.99
CA ASN A 48 11.98 4.85 -11.98
C ASN A 48 11.20 3.69 -12.62
N PRO A 49 10.72 3.83 -13.87
CA PRO A 49 9.92 2.81 -14.56
C PRO A 49 10.72 1.59 -15.03
N LYS A 50 12.07 1.65 -15.02
CA LYS A 50 12.97 0.52 -15.38
C LYS A 50 12.77 -0.76 -14.53
N PHE A 51 12.02 -0.67 -13.43
CA PHE A 51 11.76 -1.77 -12.49
C PHE A 51 10.28 -2.15 -12.39
N ILE A 52 9.46 -1.86 -13.41
CA ILE A 52 8.11 -2.43 -13.48
C ILE A 52 8.28 -3.89 -13.91
N PHE A 53 8.23 -4.80 -12.94
CA PHE A 53 8.55 -6.22 -13.12
C PHE A 53 7.60 -6.88 -14.13
N THR A 54 8.19 -7.78 -14.93
CA THR A 54 7.64 -8.63 -16.01
C THR A 54 6.68 -9.72 -15.53
N ASN A 55 5.90 -9.48 -14.48
CA ASN A 55 4.86 -10.43 -14.08
C ASN A 55 3.59 -10.12 -14.88
N ASN A 56 2.96 -11.14 -15.48
CA ASN A 56 1.69 -11.05 -16.24
C ASN A 56 0.46 -10.65 -15.39
N GLU A 57 0.69 -10.01 -14.24
CA GLU A 57 -0.34 -9.60 -13.31
C GLU A 57 -0.76 -8.14 -13.55
N PRO A 58 -2.01 -7.78 -13.25
CA PRO A 58 -2.51 -6.42 -13.44
C PRO A 58 -1.74 -5.42 -12.57
N ILE A 59 -1.43 -4.26 -13.16
CA ILE A 59 -0.85 -3.12 -12.45
C ILE A 59 -1.99 -2.38 -11.75
N ILE A 60 -2.04 -2.46 -10.42
CA ILE A 60 -3.00 -1.73 -9.58
C ILE A 60 -2.31 -0.48 -9.01
N LEU A 61 -2.86 0.70 -9.28
CA LEU A 61 -2.33 1.99 -8.82
C LEU A 61 -3.33 2.68 -7.89
N ASP A 62 -3.03 2.68 -6.59
CA ASP A 62 -3.84 3.41 -5.60
C ASP A 62 -3.44 4.89 -5.56
N VAL A 63 -4.38 5.74 -5.98
CA VAL A 63 -4.18 7.19 -6.13
C VAL A 63 -5.21 7.99 -5.35
N CYS A 64 -4.82 9.18 -4.87
CA CYS A 64 -5.75 10.08 -4.20
C CYS A 64 -6.76 10.71 -5.18
N PHE A 65 -7.89 11.17 -4.65
CA PHE A 65 -8.98 11.73 -5.44
C PHE A 65 -8.56 12.90 -6.36
N GLU A 66 -7.66 13.76 -5.89
CA GLU A 66 -7.13 14.87 -6.70
C GLU A 66 -6.35 14.37 -7.91
N CYS A 67 -5.48 13.36 -7.72
CA CYS A 67 -4.75 12.75 -8.82
C CYS A 67 -5.70 12.03 -9.78
N VAL A 68 -6.75 11.35 -9.29
CA VAL A 68 -7.78 10.75 -10.16
C VAL A 68 -8.42 11.81 -11.05
N ASN A 69 -8.82 12.94 -10.49
CA ASN A 69 -9.46 14.01 -11.25
C ASN A 69 -8.55 14.65 -12.30
N LEU A 70 -7.26 14.76 -12.02
CA LEU A 70 -6.27 15.23 -13.00
C LEU A 70 -6.09 14.23 -14.14
N ASN A 71 -6.00 12.93 -13.81
CA ASN A 71 -5.80 11.88 -14.80
C ASN A 71 -7.01 11.64 -15.71
N ARG A 72 -8.24 11.83 -15.20
CA ARG A 72 -9.48 11.70 -15.99
C ARG A 72 -9.53 12.59 -17.24
N LYS A 73 -8.75 13.67 -17.26
CA LYS A 73 -8.73 14.66 -18.34
C LYS A 73 -7.64 14.40 -19.37
N LEU A 74 -6.76 13.43 -19.13
CA LEU A 74 -5.61 13.17 -20.00
C LEU A 74 -6.03 12.25 -21.15
N PRO A 75 -5.63 12.58 -22.39
CA PRO A 75 -5.89 11.70 -23.53
C PRO A 75 -5.01 10.44 -23.46
N ALA A 76 -5.53 9.35 -24.01
CA ALA A 76 -4.73 8.19 -24.39
C ALA A 76 -4.13 8.46 -25.78
N GLU A 77 -2.85 8.18 -25.95
CA GLU A 77 -2.14 8.30 -27.22
C GLU A 77 -1.97 6.90 -27.81
N ASP A 78 -2.45 6.67 -29.03
CA ASP A 78 -2.18 5.42 -29.74
C ASP A 78 -0.68 5.35 -30.08
N VAL A 79 -0.03 4.25 -29.69
CA VAL A 79 1.38 3.99 -29.98
C VAL A 79 1.50 3.14 -31.24
N ASP A 80 0.65 2.13 -31.35
CA ASP A 80 0.48 1.26 -32.52
C ASP A 80 -0.95 0.68 -32.54
N GLU A 81 -1.23 -0.27 -33.42
CA GLU A 81 -2.56 -0.89 -33.57
C GLU A 81 -3.05 -1.68 -32.34
N GLN A 82 -2.15 -2.05 -31.42
CA GLN A 82 -2.43 -2.90 -30.26
C GLN A 82 -2.23 -2.18 -28.93
N HIS A 83 -1.50 -1.06 -28.91
CA HIS A 83 -1.04 -0.42 -27.69
C HIS A 83 -1.42 1.06 -27.64
N GLN A 84 -1.91 1.46 -26.47
CA GLN A 84 -2.16 2.86 -26.11
C GLN A 84 -1.29 3.25 -24.92
N LYS A 85 -0.77 4.47 -24.97
CA LYS A 85 -0.03 5.11 -23.90
C LYS A 85 -0.95 6.03 -23.13
N ILE A 86 -0.93 5.91 -21.80
CA ILE A 86 -1.64 6.80 -20.88
C ILE A 86 -0.61 7.49 -20.00
N SER A 87 -0.57 8.82 -20.05
CA SER A 87 0.25 9.62 -19.16
C SER A 87 -0.44 9.74 -17.79
N LEU A 88 0.30 9.54 -16.70
CA LEU A 88 -0.21 9.65 -15.34
C LEU A 88 0.42 10.83 -14.59
N VAL A 89 -0.42 11.65 -13.97
CA VAL A 89 -0.07 12.74 -13.06
C VAL A 89 -0.29 12.28 -11.62
N LEU A 90 0.79 12.24 -10.83
CA LEU A 90 0.77 11.74 -9.46
C LEU A 90 1.45 12.73 -8.49
N CYS A 91 0.80 13.01 -7.37
CA CYS A 91 1.38 13.81 -6.30
C CYS A 91 2.51 13.05 -5.57
N ARG A 92 3.29 13.74 -4.73
CA ARG A 92 4.40 13.13 -3.96
C ARG A 92 3.96 11.92 -3.13
N ILE A 93 2.78 11.99 -2.51
CA ILE A 93 2.23 10.90 -1.69
C ILE A 93 1.91 9.68 -2.57
N CYS A 94 1.21 9.87 -3.69
CA CYS A 94 0.84 8.76 -4.57
C CYS A 94 2.07 8.10 -5.19
N ARG A 95 3.08 8.89 -5.56
CA ARG A 95 4.36 8.35 -6.06
C ARG A 95 5.09 7.54 -4.99
N ALA A 96 5.18 8.05 -3.76
CA ALA A 96 5.78 7.32 -2.65
C ALA A 96 5.01 6.04 -2.29
N ASN A 97 3.68 6.08 -2.35
CA ASN A 97 2.83 4.91 -2.14
C ASN A 97 3.09 3.86 -3.22
N TRP A 98 3.15 4.26 -4.49
CA TRP A 98 3.50 3.37 -5.59
C TRP A 98 4.88 2.74 -5.42
N ASN A 99 5.88 3.52 -4.99
CA ASN A 99 7.21 3.01 -4.64
C ASN A 99 7.16 1.97 -3.50
N SER A 100 6.33 2.22 -2.49
CA SER A 100 6.14 1.31 -1.35
C SER A 100 5.50 -0.01 -1.79
N GLN A 101 4.45 0.04 -2.60
CA GLN A 101 3.77 -1.15 -3.13
C GLN A 101 4.72 -2.02 -3.94
N ARG A 102 5.48 -1.41 -4.87
CA ARG A 102 6.49 -2.11 -5.67
C ARG A 102 7.54 -2.81 -4.80
N ARG A 103 8.07 -2.10 -3.80
CA ARG A 103 9.06 -2.68 -2.87
C ARG A 103 8.47 -3.81 -2.03
N ASN A 104 7.28 -3.62 -1.46
CA ASN A 104 6.65 -4.64 -0.64
C ASN A 104 6.39 -5.92 -1.44
N ARG A 105 5.85 -5.81 -2.65
CA ARG A 105 5.63 -6.97 -3.52
C ARG A 105 6.94 -7.68 -3.85
N PHE A 106 7.95 -6.93 -4.30
CA PHE A 106 9.23 -7.53 -4.66
C PHE A 106 9.92 -8.22 -3.46
N PHE A 107 10.10 -7.51 -2.34
CA PHE A 107 10.87 -8.03 -1.21
C PHE A 107 10.10 -9.02 -0.33
N LYS A 108 8.79 -8.82 -0.14
CA LYS A 108 7.98 -9.64 0.78
C LYS A 108 7.19 -10.73 0.10
N TYR A 109 7.12 -10.74 -1.23
CA TYR A 109 6.42 -11.77 -1.98
C TYR A 109 7.34 -12.42 -3.02
N ASP A 110 7.71 -11.72 -4.08
CA ASP A 110 8.41 -12.31 -5.23
C ASP A 110 9.76 -12.94 -4.84
N MET A 111 10.58 -12.24 -4.05
CA MET A 111 11.87 -12.75 -3.58
C MET A 111 11.74 -13.99 -2.69
N LEU A 112 10.69 -14.06 -1.85
CA LEU A 112 10.45 -15.23 -1.00
C LEU A 112 9.95 -16.41 -1.82
N CYS A 113 9.10 -16.18 -2.83
CA CYS A 113 8.68 -17.19 -3.78
C CYS A 113 9.88 -17.75 -4.55
N PHE A 114 10.73 -16.88 -5.09
CA PHE A 114 11.96 -17.27 -5.77
C PHE A 114 12.89 -18.08 -4.85
N LYS A 115 13.12 -17.61 -3.62
CA LYS A 115 13.93 -18.33 -2.64
C LYS A 115 13.38 -19.72 -2.36
N ARG A 116 12.06 -19.85 -2.16
CA ARG A 116 11.42 -21.14 -1.92
C ARG A 116 11.62 -22.11 -3.08
N GLU A 117 11.48 -21.64 -4.33
CA GLU A 117 11.73 -22.46 -5.51
C GLU A 117 13.19 -22.85 -5.67
N TYR A 118 14.10 -21.91 -5.43
CA TYR A 118 15.54 -22.14 -5.46
C TYR A 118 15.97 -23.18 -4.42
N ASP A 119 15.54 -23.02 -3.17
CA ASP A 119 15.86 -23.94 -2.07
C ASP A 119 15.31 -25.35 -2.36
N ALA A 120 14.13 -25.47 -2.98
CA ALA A 120 13.56 -26.76 -3.40
C ALA A 120 14.39 -27.42 -4.52
N LYS A 121 14.82 -26.65 -5.53
CA LYS A 121 15.70 -27.15 -6.60
C LYS A 121 17.04 -27.63 -6.06
N MET A 122 17.63 -26.90 -5.10
CA MET A 122 18.91 -27.29 -4.49
C MET A 122 18.80 -28.58 -3.68
N LYS A 123 17.74 -28.74 -2.89
CA LYS A 123 17.48 -30.01 -2.16
C LYS A 123 17.31 -31.20 -3.10
N ASN A 124 16.60 -31.00 -4.21
CA ASN A 124 16.45 -32.06 -5.20
C ASN A 124 17.79 -32.41 -5.87
N ALA A 125 18.62 -31.40 -6.16
CA ALA A 125 19.96 -31.62 -6.72
C ALA A 125 20.88 -32.36 -5.74
N GLU A 126 20.83 -32.03 -4.45
CA GLU A 126 21.58 -32.71 -3.39
C GLU A 126 21.17 -34.18 -3.25
N LYS A 127 19.87 -34.47 -3.22
CA LYS A 127 19.35 -35.84 -3.18
C LYS A 127 19.79 -36.68 -4.39
N LEU A 128 19.74 -36.09 -5.59
CA LEU A 128 20.21 -36.77 -6.81
C LEU A 128 21.71 -37.09 -6.74
N LEU A 129 22.53 -36.18 -6.20
CA LEU A 129 23.96 -36.42 -6.01
C LEU A 129 24.21 -37.59 -5.04
N GLU A 130 23.49 -37.64 -3.92
CA GLU A 130 23.60 -38.73 -2.94
C GLU A 130 23.24 -40.09 -3.54
N GLU A 131 22.14 -40.18 -4.30
CA GLU A 131 21.71 -41.41 -4.98
C GLU A 131 22.74 -41.88 -6.01
N THR A 132 23.40 -40.94 -6.71
CA THR A 132 24.43 -41.26 -7.71
C THR A 132 25.73 -41.76 -7.07
N VAL A 133 26.07 -41.27 -5.88
CA VAL A 133 27.25 -41.68 -5.13
C VAL A 133 27.02 -43.03 -4.42
N ALA A 134 25.82 -43.29 -3.91
CA ALA A 134 25.47 -44.55 -3.26
C ALA A 134 25.36 -45.75 -4.22
N SER A 135 25.19 -45.50 -5.52
CA SER A 135 25.09 -46.53 -6.56
C SER A 135 26.43 -46.88 -7.23
N LYS A 136 27.54 -46.27 -6.79
CA LYS A 136 28.92 -46.60 -7.19
C LYS A 136 29.64 -47.35 -6.08
#